data_AF-A0A844Y315-F1
#
_entry.id   AF-A0A844Y315-F1
#
_cell.length_a   1.000
_cell.length_b   1.000
_cell.length_c   1.000
_cell.angle_alpha   90.00
_cell.angle_beta   90.00
_cell.angle_gamma   90.00
#
_symmetry.space_group_name_H-M   'P 1'
#
loop_
_entity.id
_entity.type
_entity.pdbx_description
1 polymer ?
#
loop_
_entity_poly.entity_id
_entity_poly.type
_entity_poly.pdbx_seq_one_letter_code
_entity_poly.pdbx_strand_id
1 'polypeptide(L)'
;MALSDHRAQVIAQSERSWASITFAGARHVFTLIFVGEEAVEAGERFVANLPEHEFALSGHLVADATVSEVEHRMVPSPRMVVTCEVLMLEEG
;
A
#
# COMPACT_ATOMS: atom_id res chain seq x y z
N MET A 1 1.36 -14.56 3.38
CA MET A 1 0.19 -14.09 4.16
C MET A 1 -0.32 -12.82 3.48
N ALA A 2 -1.63 -12.56 3.43
CA ALA A 2 -2.15 -11.34 2.81
C ALA A 2 -1.91 -10.14 3.74
N LEU A 3 -1.28 -9.07 3.24
CA LEU A 3 -0.82 -7.92 4.02
C LEU A 3 -1.91 -7.20 4.85
N SER A 4 -3.17 -7.26 4.40
CA SER A 4 -4.31 -6.57 5.01
C SER A 4 -5.47 -7.52 5.35
N ASP A 5 -5.25 -8.84 5.31
CA ASP A 5 -6.29 -9.87 5.46
C ASP A 5 -7.54 -9.64 4.58
N HIS A 6 -7.38 -8.96 3.43
CA HIS A 6 -8.46 -8.57 2.52
C HIS A 6 -9.52 -7.63 3.16
N ARG A 7 -9.17 -6.91 4.22
CA ARG A 7 -10.07 -5.99 4.95
C ARG A 7 -9.98 -4.52 4.51
N ALA A 8 -9.17 -4.25 3.49
CA ALA A 8 -9.01 -2.93 2.90
C ALA A 8 -9.87 -2.79 1.63
N GLN A 9 -10.44 -1.61 1.42
CA GLN A 9 -10.98 -1.20 0.13
C GLN A 9 -10.10 -0.09 -0.48
N VAL A 10 -9.73 -0.23 -1.75
CA VAL A 10 -9.05 0.85 -2.50
C VAL A 10 -10.07 1.94 -2.81
N ILE A 11 -9.81 3.17 -2.36
CA ILE A 11 -10.67 4.33 -2.63
C ILE A 11 -10.06 5.32 -3.61
N ALA A 12 -8.73 5.29 -3.77
CA ALA A 12 -8.03 6.01 -4.81
C ALA A 12 -6.79 5.23 -5.25
N GLN A 13 -6.45 5.37 -6.53
CA GLN A 13 -5.25 4.83 -7.15
C GLN A 13 -4.73 5.86 -8.13
N SER A 14 -3.42 6.08 -8.11
CA SER A 14 -2.73 6.82 -9.16
C SER A 14 -1.39 6.17 -9.46
N GLU A 15 -0.87 6.47 -10.64
CA GLU A 15 0.40 5.97 -11.11
C GLU A 15 1.15 7.09 -11.79
N ARG A 16 2.47 7.08 -11.66
CA ARG A 16 3.37 7.92 -12.44
C ARG A 16 4.57 7.09 -12.91
N SER A 17 4.89 7.20 -14.19
CA SER A 17 6.12 6.64 -14.74
C SER A 17 7.34 7.14 -13.96
N TRP A 18 8.26 6.22 -13.67
CA TRP A 18 9.49 6.48 -12.96
C TRP A 18 10.65 5.88 -13.74
N ALA A 19 11.75 6.61 -13.86
CA ALA A 19 12.96 6.08 -14.45
C ALA A 19 14.18 6.67 -13.76
N SER A 20 15.24 5.89 -13.75
CA SER A 20 16.59 6.25 -13.37
C SER A 20 17.54 5.96 -14.54
N ILE A 21 18.85 6.10 -14.30
CA ILE A 21 19.86 5.80 -15.32
C ILE A 21 19.86 4.32 -15.72
N THR A 22 19.55 3.42 -14.78
CA THR A 22 19.69 1.96 -14.96
C THR A 22 18.37 1.20 -14.91
N PHE A 23 17.28 1.83 -14.49
CA PHE A 23 15.98 1.18 -14.30
C PHE A 23 14.84 2.06 -14.77
N ALA A 24 13.82 1.44 -15.34
CA ALA A 24 12.51 2.05 -15.61
C ALA A 24 11.43 1.33 -14.80
N GLY A 25 10.29 1.99 -14.63
CA GLY A 25 9.17 1.45 -13.90
C GLY A 25 8.09 2.48 -13.63
N ALA A 26 7.34 2.26 -12.56
CA ALA A 26 6.23 3.11 -12.17
C ALA A 26 6.14 3.21 -10.65
N ARG A 27 5.82 4.42 -10.17
CA ARG A 27 5.42 4.63 -8.79
C ARG A 27 3.90 4.64 -8.71
N HIS A 28 3.36 3.70 -7.97
CA HIS A 28 1.94 3.57 -7.68
C HIS A 28 1.64 4.19 -6.33
N VAL A 29 0.54 4.90 -6.23
CA VAL A 29 0.01 5.44 -4.98
C VAL A 29 -1.38 4.88 -4.79
N PHE A 30 -1.61 4.23 -3.66
CA PHE A 30 -2.91 3.69 -3.28
C PHE A 30 -3.40 4.37 -2.02
N THR A 31 -4.68 4.73 -2.00
CA THR A 31 -5.39 5.11 -0.77
C THR A 31 -6.37 4.00 -0.44
N LEU A 32 -6.19 3.43 0.76
CA LEU A 32 -6.95 2.32 1.30
C LEU A 32 -7.84 2.82 2.43
N ILE A 33 -9.06 2.32 2.53
CA ILE A 33 -9.93 2.51 3.69
C ILE A 33 -10.19 1.17 4.38
N PHE A 34 -10.12 1.19 5.70
CA PHE A 34 -10.46 0.12 6.61
C PHE A 34 -11.63 0.59 7.49
N VAL A 35 -12.74 -0.15 7.51
CA VAL A 35 -13.96 0.25 8.23
C VAL A 35 -14.36 -0.84 9.22
N GLY A 36 -14.53 -0.44 10.48
CA GLY A 36 -14.79 -1.35 11.60
C GLY A 36 -13.52 -1.75 12.34
N GLU A 37 -13.68 -2.21 13.57
CA GLU A 37 -12.58 -2.48 14.51
C GLU A 37 -11.58 -3.51 13.98
N GLU A 38 -12.06 -4.66 13.50
CA GLU A 38 -11.20 -5.71 12.92
C GLU A 38 -10.46 -5.24 11.66
N ALA A 39 -11.06 -4.35 10.88
CA ALA A 39 -10.42 -3.80 9.69
C ALA A 39 -9.34 -2.80 10.06
N VAL A 40 -9.59 -1.95 11.07
CA VAL A 40 -8.59 -1.02 11.59
C VAL A 40 -7.40 -1.78 12.15
N GLU A 41 -7.62 -2.86 12.91
CA GLU A 41 -6.53 -3.71 13.42
C GLU A 41 -5.70 -4.33 12.28
N ALA A 42 -6.36 -4.81 11.21
CA ALA A 42 -5.67 -5.28 10.02
C ALA A 42 -4.92 -4.15 9.28
N GLY A 43 -5.45 -2.92 9.33
CA GLY A 43 -4.80 -1.72 8.81
C GLY A 43 -3.52 -1.36 9.58
N GLU A 44 -3.52 -1.49 10.90
CA GLU A 44 -2.31 -1.30 11.70
C GLU A 44 -1.25 -2.35 11.38
N ARG A 45 -1.65 -3.62 11.24
CA ARG A 45 -0.75 -4.67 10.75
C ARG A 45 -0.23 -4.37 9.35
N PHE A 46 -1.08 -3.91 8.44
CA PHE A 46 -0.67 -3.50 7.10
C PHE A 46 0.40 -2.41 7.16
N VAL A 47 0.19 -1.36 7.97
CA VAL A 47 1.15 -0.26 8.12
C VAL A 47 2.49 -0.75 8.68
N ALA A 48 2.46 -1.64 9.67
CA ALA A 48 3.68 -2.17 10.27
C ALA A 48 4.47 -3.10 9.34
N ASN A 49 3.77 -3.89 8.51
CA ASN A 49 4.40 -4.93 7.69
C ASN A 49 4.70 -4.49 6.26
N LEU A 50 4.05 -3.45 5.71
CA LEU A 50 4.22 -3.03 4.32
C LEU A 50 5.70 -2.76 3.94
N PRO A 51 6.49 -2.01 4.73
CA PRO A 51 7.85 -1.66 4.33
C PRO A 51 8.81 -2.84 4.24
N GLU A 52 8.54 -3.90 5.00
CA GLU A 52 9.37 -5.11 5.05
C GLU A 52 8.77 -6.24 4.22
N HIS A 53 7.65 -6.01 3.53
CA HIS A 53 6.96 -7.07 2.80
C HIS A 53 7.65 -7.36 1.48
N GLU A 54 8.08 -8.61 1.31
CA GLU A 54 8.55 -9.10 0.02
C GLU A 54 7.37 -9.43 -0.89
N PHE A 55 7.24 -8.68 -1.97
CA PHE A 55 6.23 -8.91 -3.00
C PHE A 55 6.72 -9.92 -4.02
N ALA A 56 5.94 -10.98 -4.25
CA ALA A 56 6.15 -11.92 -5.34
C ALA A 56 5.20 -11.57 -6.51
N LEU A 57 5.64 -10.69 -7.41
CA LEU A 57 4.91 -10.32 -8.63
C LEU A 57 5.62 -10.90 -9.86
N SER A 58 4.88 -11.55 -10.74
CA SER A 58 5.45 -12.14 -11.95
C SER A 58 5.88 -11.04 -12.93
N GLY A 59 7.15 -11.02 -13.33
CA GLY A 59 7.67 -10.06 -14.33
C GLY A 59 7.93 -8.65 -13.81
N HIS A 60 7.77 -8.43 -12.49
CA HIS A 60 7.89 -7.12 -11.86
C HIS A 60 8.59 -7.23 -10.51
N LEU A 61 9.47 -6.28 -10.22
CA LEU A 61 10.14 -6.17 -8.93
C LEU A 61 9.59 -4.97 -8.16
N VAL A 62 9.16 -5.17 -6.91
CA VAL A 62 8.89 -4.05 -6.01
C VAL A 62 10.21 -3.61 -5.38
N ALA A 63 10.70 -2.45 -5.77
CA ALA A 63 11.95 -1.90 -5.25
C ALA A 63 11.76 -1.16 -3.92
N ASP A 64 10.59 -0.60 -3.70
CA ASP A 64 10.25 0.13 -2.47
C ASP A 64 8.74 0.09 -2.24
N ALA A 65 8.34 -0.01 -0.98
CA ALA A 65 6.94 0.07 -0.55
C ALA A 65 6.89 0.81 0.78
N THR A 66 6.12 1.89 0.85
CA THR A 66 6.11 2.76 2.02
C THR A 66 4.72 3.29 2.33
N VAL A 67 4.47 3.60 3.59
CA VAL A 67 3.26 4.28 4.05
C VAL A 67 3.57 5.77 4.14
N SER A 68 2.87 6.59 3.36
CA SER A 68 3.07 8.04 3.33
C SER A 68 2.09 8.79 4.24
N GLU A 69 0.89 8.23 4.49
CA GLU A 69 -0.11 8.87 5.36
C GLU A 69 -1.00 7.84 6.06
N VAL A 70 -1.39 8.13 7.30
CA VAL A 70 -2.35 7.35 8.08
C VAL A 70 -3.30 8.30 8.81
N GLU A 71 -4.59 8.19 8.55
CA GLU A 71 -5.65 8.93 9.26
C GLU A 71 -6.56 7.96 10.03
N HIS A 72 -6.73 8.19 11.33
CA HIS A 72 -7.69 7.46 12.16
C HIS A 72 -8.91 8.32 12.48
N ARG A 73 -10.10 7.74 12.36
CA ARG A 73 -11.33 8.34 12.87
C ARG A 73 -12.12 7.31 13.66
N MET A 74 -12.39 7.64 14.93
CA MET A 74 -13.08 6.73 15.86
C MET A 74 -14.60 6.91 15.87
N VAL A 75 -15.11 8.05 15.39
CA VAL A 75 -16.53 8.41 15.43
C VAL A 75 -17.07 8.77 14.04
N PRO A 76 -18.32 8.38 13.70
CA PRO A 76 -19.28 7.62 14.51
C PRO A 76 -18.94 6.12 14.62
N SER A 77 -18.01 5.63 13.81
CA SER A 77 -17.49 4.26 13.86
C SER A 77 -15.99 4.28 13.54
N PRO A 78 -15.21 3.31 14.07
CA PRO A 78 -13.79 3.20 13.75
C PRO A 78 -13.56 3.04 12.25
N ARG A 79 -12.66 3.86 11.71
CA ARG A 79 -12.13 3.73 10.37
C ARG A 79 -10.70 4.26 10.31
N MET A 80 -9.93 3.70 9.40
CA MET A 80 -8.56 4.10 9.12
C MET A 80 -8.41 4.31 7.62
N VAL A 81 -7.78 5.40 7.22
CA VAL A 81 -7.39 5.66 5.83
C VAL A 81 -5.87 5.62 5.78
N VAL A 82 -5.33 4.85 4.84
CA VAL A 82 -3.88 4.69 4.66
C VAL A 82 -3.53 5.04 3.22
N THR A 83 -2.58 5.95 3.04
CA THR A 83 -1.95 6.17 1.75
C THR A 83 -0.60 5.48 1.73
N CYS A 84 -0.37 4.65 0.73
CA CYS A 84 0.91 3.99 0.52
C CYS A 84 1.42 4.19 -0.91
N GLU A 85 2.74 4.14 -1.04
CA GLU A 85 3.44 4.25 -2.30
C GLU A 85 4.23 2.97 -2.55
N VAL A 86 4.19 2.48 -3.79
CA VAL A 86 4.92 1.29 -4.22
C VAL A 86 5.68 1.63 -5.49
N LEU A 87 7.01 1.49 -5.45
CA LEU A 87 7.86 1.60 -6.63
C LEU A 87 8.03 0.22 -7.26
N MET A 88 7.44 0.04 -8.44
CA MET A 88 7.61 -1.15 -9.25
C MET A 88 8.62 -0.88 -10.36
N LEU A 89 9.54 -1.81 -10.57
CA LEU A 89 10.49 -1.81 -11.66
C LEU A 89 10.04 -2.81 -12.73
N GLU A 90 10.27 -2.43 -13.98
CA GLU A 90 10.13 -3.33 -15.12
C GLU A 90 11.35 -4.26 -15.20
N GLU A 91 11.11 -5.56 -15.42
CA GLU A 91 12.18 -6.46 -15.82
C GLU A 91 12.54 -6.18 -17.29
N GLY A 92 13.83 -5.93 -17.55
CA GLY A 92 14.36 -5.63 -18.89
C GLY A 92 14.56 -6.84 -19.77
#